data_AF-A0AAD5LPE6-F1
#
_entry.id   AF-A0AAD5LPE6-F1
#
_cell.length_a   1.000
_cell.length_b   1.000
_cell.length_c   1.000
_cell.angle_alpha   90.00
_cell.angle_beta   90.00
_cell.angle_gamma   90.00
#
_symmetry.space_group_name_H-M   'P 1'
#
loop_
_entity.id
_entity.type
_entity.pdbx_description
1 polymer ?
#
loop_
_entity_poly.entity_id
_entity_poly.type
_entity_poly.pdbx_seq_one_letter_code
_entity_poly.pdbx_strand_id
1 'polypeptide(L)'
;MAELNCWVTEVVYHASTTGRPKNRDSVWVMIDVVVSEELQDSGVDDGRAYSATAQLPIRVTDDDVSEDEDDAIFHVWLSVRVGVLRVPRLQQLTSTREVILLSDASGEDGGTLRTIDFAAAIGHINALLSGLEYACFDCSDVDGVDELTIVVDDNGNSGTGGPQATTGVMQIQLG
;
A
#
# COMPACT_ATOMS: atom_id res chain seq x y z
N MET A 1 1.53 29.26 -0.31
CA MET A 1 0.93 28.17 0.47
C MET A 1 2.04 27.15 0.67
N ALA A 2 2.29 26.72 1.91
CA ALA A 2 3.43 25.87 2.21
C ALA A 2 3.09 24.43 1.79
N GLU A 3 3.77 23.95 0.75
CA GLU A 3 3.79 22.53 0.38
C GLU A 3 4.51 21.77 1.51
N LEU A 4 3.80 20.90 2.22
CA LEU A 4 4.40 20.01 3.21
C LEU A 4 4.78 18.71 2.50
N ASN A 5 6.05 18.64 2.11
CA ASN A 5 6.67 17.59 1.31
C ASN A 5 7.35 16.52 2.20
N CYS A 6 6.59 15.80 3.02
CA CYS A 6 7.12 14.65 3.75
C CYS A 6 6.46 13.37 3.22
N TRP A 7 7.25 12.53 2.55
CA TRP A 7 6.83 11.31 1.86
C TRP A 7 7.57 10.13 2.50
N VAL A 8 6.86 9.03 2.78
CA VAL A 8 7.49 7.71 2.87
C VAL A 8 7.96 7.35 1.48
N THR A 9 9.10 6.71 1.37
CA THR A 9 9.50 6.07 0.11
C THR A 9 9.68 4.59 0.21
N GLU A 10 9.85 4.07 1.43
CA GLU A 10 10.55 2.81 1.61
C GLU A 10 10.11 2.12 2.92
N VAL A 11 9.60 0.91 2.75
CA VAL A 11 9.41 -0.12 3.77
C VAL A 11 10.63 -1.01 3.70
N VAL A 12 11.54 -0.83 4.66
CA VAL A 12 12.73 -1.67 4.76
C VAL A 12 12.39 -2.88 5.61
N TYR A 13 12.45 -4.07 5.00
CA TYR A 13 12.39 -5.34 5.70
C TYR A 13 13.81 -5.76 6.13
N HIS A 14 13.93 -6.19 7.38
CA HIS A 14 15.16 -6.70 7.94
C HIS A 14 14.88 -8.09 8.50
N ALA A 15 15.17 -9.13 7.72
CA ALA A 15 15.18 -10.47 8.28
C ALA A 15 16.21 -10.53 9.41
N SER A 16 15.84 -11.06 10.57
CA SER A 16 16.74 -11.14 11.73
C SER A 16 17.98 -11.99 11.40
N THR A 17 19.06 -11.34 10.98
CA THR A 17 20.41 -11.86 11.15
C THR A 17 20.69 -11.91 12.66
N THR A 18 21.20 -13.03 13.14
CA THR A 18 21.51 -13.26 14.56
C THR A 18 22.27 -12.08 15.17
N GLY A 19 21.59 -11.27 16.01
CA GLY A 19 22.23 -10.21 16.80
C GLY A 19 21.60 -8.81 16.76
N ARG A 20 20.52 -8.55 16.00
CA ARG A 20 19.81 -7.25 16.04
C ARG A 20 18.48 -7.34 16.81
N PRO A 21 18.15 -6.33 17.65
CA PRO A 21 16.91 -6.36 18.43
C PRO A 21 15.68 -6.23 17.53
N LYS A 22 14.71 -7.13 17.72
CA LYS A 22 13.40 -7.18 17.03
C LYS A 22 12.52 -5.92 17.22
N ASN A 23 12.96 -4.90 17.96
CA ASN A 23 12.12 -3.74 18.29
C ASN A 23 12.22 -2.56 17.30
N ARG A 24 12.86 -2.77 16.15
CA ARG A 24 12.87 -1.82 15.03
C ARG A 24 11.78 -2.12 14.00
N ASP A 25 10.67 -2.71 14.44
CA ASP A 25 9.41 -2.69 13.70
C ASP A 25 9.13 -1.22 13.31
N SER A 26 9.25 -0.94 12.01
CA SER A 26 9.46 0.41 11.47
C SER A 26 8.30 1.36 11.81
N VAL A 27 8.61 2.42 12.55
CA VAL A 27 7.68 3.44 13.08
C VAL A 27 7.53 4.61 12.08
N TRP A 28 6.30 4.76 11.56
CA TRP A 28 5.47 5.92 11.15
C TRP A 28 6.02 7.08 10.30
N VAL A 29 5.28 7.39 9.22
CA VAL A 29 5.37 8.63 8.43
C VAL A 29 3.96 9.00 7.94
N MET A 30 3.67 10.30 7.92
CA MET A 30 2.43 10.89 7.39
C MET A 30 2.58 11.16 5.89
N ILE A 31 1.53 10.91 5.10
CA ILE A 31 1.36 11.51 3.77
C ILE A 31 0.15 12.45 3.82
N ASP A 32 0.36 13.70 3.42
CA ASP A 32 -0.71 14.63 3.14
C ASP A 32 -1.25 14.38 1.73
N VAL A 33 -2.51 13.96 1.61
CA VAL A 33 -3.19 13.83 0.32
C VAL A 33 -4.04 15.07 0.09
N VAL A 34 -3.80 15.75 -1.04
CA VAL A 34 -4.62 16.90 -1.44
C VAL A 34 -5.96 16.37 -1.95
N VAL A 35 -7.03 16.68 -1.23
CA VAL A 35 -8.40 16.39 -1.63
C VAL A 35 -8.84 17.40 -2.67
N SER A 36 -9.46 16.92 -3.74
CA SER A 36 -10.15 17.75 -4.70
C SER A 36 -11.63 17.75 -4.38
N GLU A 37 -12.15 18.92 -3.98
CA GLU A 37 -13.59 19.15 -3.93
C GLU A 37 -14.16 19.09 -5.36
N GLU A 38 -15.10 18.18 -5.62
CA GLU A 38 -15.94 18.25 -6.82
C GLU A 38 -17.36 18.62 -6.39
N LEU A 39 -17.81 19.82 -6.79
CA LEU A 39 -19.17 20.28 -6.51
C LEU A 39 -20.16 19.41 -7.27
N GLN A 40 -20.99 18.63 -6.57
CA GLN A 40 -22.16 18.02 -7.21
C GLN A 40 -23.24 19.10 -7.38
N ASP A 41 -23.42 19.56 -8.62
CA ASP A 41 -24.56 20.41 -8.99
C ASP A 41 -25.86 19.60 -8.97
N SER A 42 -26.47 19.43 -7.80
CA SER A 42 -27.81 18.83 -7.71
C SER A 42 -28.69 19.38 -6.57
N GLY A 43 -28.72 20.70 -6.43
CA GLY A 43 -29.94 21.48 -6.13
C GLY A 43 -30.78 21.26 -4.86
N VAL A 44 -30.55 20.27 -3.98
CA VAL A 44 -31.36 20.08 -2.75
C VAL A 44 -30.56 19.57 -1.53
N ASP A 45 -29.27 19.31 -1.66
CA ASP A 45 -28.37 19.02 -0.53
C ASP A 45 -27.08 19.81 -0.74
N ASP A 46 -26.39 20.28 0.31
CA ASP A 46 -25.15 21.05 0.10
C ASP A 46 -23.98 20.19 -0.42
N GLY A 47 -24.17 18.86 -0.42
CA GLY A 47 -23.76 17.95 -1.50
C GLY A 47 -22.27 17.93 -1.86
N ARG A 48 -21.39 18.29 -0.92
CA ARG A 48 -19.94 18.25 -1.15
C ARG A 48 -19.46 16.80 -1.13
N ALA A 49 -19.20 16.24 -2.30
CA ALA A 49 -18.43 15.01 -2.42
C ALA A 49 -16.95 15.36 -2.28
N TYR A 50 -16.35 14.99 -1.15
CA TYR A 50 -14.90 15.06 -0.97
C TYR A 50 -14.31 13.82 -1.62
N SER A 51 -13.56 14.03 -2.70
CA SER A 51 -12.80 12.96 -3.35
C SER A 51 -11.31 13.18 -3.18
N ALA A 52 -10.63 12.15 -2.72
CA ALA A 52 -9.18 12.14 -2.54
C ALA A 52 -8.60 11.09 -3.45
N THR A 53 -7.57 11.43 -4.24
CA THR A 53 -6.76 10.43 -4.91
C THR A 53 -5.28 10.75 -4.71
N ALA A 54 -4.47 9.71 -4.47
CA ALA A 54 -3.03 9.86 -4.33
C ALA A 54 -2.30 8.62 -4.81
N GLN A 55 -1.20 8.80 -5.52
CA GLN A 55 -0.24 7.73 -5.73
C GLN A 55 0.53 7.51 -4.43
N LEU A 56 0.71 6.26 -4.04
CA LEU A 56 1.35 5.88 -2.79
C LEU A 56 2.82 5.50 -3.06
N PRO A 57 3.80 6.31 -2.61
CA PRO A 57 5.22 6.06 -2.83
C PRO A 57 5.76 4.95 -1.88
N ILE A 58 5.37 3.71 -2.14
CA ILE A 58 5.79 2.55 -1.33
C ILE A 58 6.81 1.75 -2.12
N ARG A 59 7.91 1.39 -1.46
CA ARG A 59 8.91 0.45 -1.95
C ARG A 59 9.21 -0.55 -0.85
N VAL A 60 9.44 -1.80 -1.19
CA VAL A 60 9.90 -2.86 -0.27
C VAL A 60 11.35 -3.17 -0.58
N THR A 61 12.19 -3.23 0.43
CA THR A 61 13.58 -3.71 0.29
C THR A 61 13.87 -4.79 1.31
N ASP A 62 14.78 -5.68 0.96
CA ASP A 62 15.30 -6.74 1.81
C ASP A 62 16.83 -6.63 1.87
N ASP A 63 17.45 -6.98 3.01
CA ASP A 63 18.90 -6.85 3.23
C ASP A 63 19.70 -7.97 2.51
N ASP A 64 19.10 -9.14 2.29
CA ASP A 64 19.72 -10.35 1.75
C ASP A 64 19.08 -10.90 0.48
N VAL A 65 17.98 -10.31 0.00
CA VAL A 65 17.34 -10.61 -1.29
C VAL A 65 17.46 -9.41 -2.24
N SER A 66 17.98 -9.64 -3.45
CA SER A 66 18.11 -8.59 -4.46
C SER A 66 16.80 -8.36 -5.25
N GLU A 67 16.61 -7.15 -5.81
CA GLU A 67 15.39 -6.85 -6.60
C GLU A 67 15.29 -7.59 -7.93
N ASP A 68 16.40 -8.14 -8.41
CA ASP A 68 16.48 -8.94 -9.63
C ASP A 68 16.29 -10.45 -9.35
N GLU A 69 16.10 -10.85 -8.08
CA GLU A 69 15.80 -12.23 -7.69
C GLU A 69 14.30 -12.51 -7.82
N ASP A 70 13.96 -13.48 -8.68
CA ASP A 70 12.59 -13.91 -8.96
C ASP A 70 12.15 -15.17 -8.20
N ASP A 71 13.07 -15.83 -7.47
CA ASP A 71 12.80 -17.08 -6.75
C ASP A 71 12.36 -16.85 -5.29
N ALA A 72 12.76 -15.75 -4.67
CA ALA A 72 12.31 -15.34 -3.35
C ALA A 72 10.90 -14.72 -3.41
N ILE A 73 9.89 -15.52 -3.08
CA ILE A 73 8.49 -15.08 -3.02
C ILE A 73 8.13 -14.55 -1.64
N PHE A 74 7.67 -13.30 -1.58
CA PHE A 74 7.12 -12.67 -0.38
C PHE A 74 5.60 -12.69 -0.45
N HIS A 75 4.95 -12.70 0.71
CA HIS A 75 3.53 -12.45 0.85
C HIS A 75 3.33 -11.03 1.37
N VAL A 76 2.45 -10.28 0.71
CA VAL A 76 2.19 -8.87 1.03
C VAL A 76 0.71 -8.66 1.25
N TRP A 77 0.38 -8.04 2.38
CA TRP A 77 -0.97 -7.62 2.71
C TRP A 77 -1.04 -6.11 2.89
N LEU A 78 -1.95 -5.45 2.18
CA LEU A 78 -2.26 -4.03 2.27
C LEU A 78 -3.67 -3.85 2.80
N SER A 79 -3.91 -2.85 3.65
CA SER A 79 -5.26 -2.50 4.10
C SER A 79 -5.42 -1.00 4.38
N VAL A 80 -6.54 -0.42 3.96
CA VAL A 80 -6.96 0.95 4.32
C VAL A 80 -8.26 0.92 5.12
N ARG A 81 -8.48 1.90 6.01
CA ARG A 81 -9.66 1.90 6.88
C ARG A 81 -10.88 2.53 6.23
N VAL A 82 -10.69 3.62 5.48
CA VAL A 82 -11.78 4.45 4.94
C VAL A 82 -11.90 4.26 3.43
N GLY A 83 -10.88 4.63 2.69
CA GLY A 83 -10.89 4.65 1.23
C GLY A 83 -10.69 3.26 0.64
N VAL A 84 -10.15 3.25 -0.56
CA VAL A 84 -9.87 2.05 -1.36
C VAL A 84 -8.53 2.21 -2.05
N LEU A 85 -7.86 1.09 -2.25
CA LEU A 85 -6.63 0.98 -3.02
C LEU A 85 -6.96 0.59 -4.45
N ARG A 86 -6.27 1.18 -5.42
CA ARG A 86 -6.43 0.91 -6.84
C ARG A 86 -5.07 0.54 -7.41
N VAL A 87 -5.06 -0.47 -8.26
CA VAL A 87 -3.85 -0.92 -8.99
C VAL A 87 -4.17 -0.85 -10.48
N PRO A 88 -3.83 0.25 -11.19
CA PRO A 88 -4.22 0.51 -12.58
C PRO A 88 -3.81 -0.55 -13.62
N ARG A 89 -2.99 -1.54 -13.22
CA ARG A 89 -2.52 -2.65 -14.08
C ARG A 89 -2.69 -4.03 -13.46
N LEU A 90 -3.59 -4.17 -12.47
CA LEU A 90 -3.72 -5.43 -11.74
C LEU A 90 -3.96 -6.64 -12.65
N GLN A 91 -4.85 -6.49 -13.63
CA GLN A 91 -5.18 -7.53 -14.60
C GLN A 91 -3.99 -7.93 -15.48
N GLN A 92 -3.10 -6.98 -15.80
CA GLN A 92 -1.90 -7.28 -16.58
C GLN A 92 -0.92 -8.11 -15.75
N LEU A 93 -0.63 -7.67 -14.51
CA LEU A 93 0.30 -8.35 -13.59
C LEU A 93 -0.15 -9.76 -13.21
N THR A 94 -1.47 -9.98 -13.08
CA THR A 94 -2.00 -11.32 -12.82
C THR A 94 -2.02 -12.20 -14.07
N SER A 95 -2.21 -11.62 -15.26
CA SER A 95 -2.19 -12.39 -16.52
C SER A 95 -0.82 -12.97 -16.87
N THR A 96 0.25 -12.26 -16.51
CA THR A 96 1.64 -12.68 -16.65
C THR A 96 2.10 -13.64 -15.54
N ARG A 97 1.28 -13.80 -14.48
CA ARG A 97 1.61 -14.53 -13.24
C ARG A 97 2.85 -13.99 -12.51
N GLU A 98 3.22 -12.75 -12.77
CA GLU A 98 4.25 -12.02 -12.02
C GLU A 98 3.77 -11.71 -10.60
N VAL A 99 2.45 -11.55 -10.45
CA VAL A 99 1.76 -11.39 -9.17
C VAL A 99 0.65 -12.41 -9.04
N ILE A 100 0.62 -13.12 -7.91
CA ILE A 100 -0.48 -14.00 -7.53
C ILE A 100 -1.36 -13.26 -6.53
N LEU A 101 -2.58 -12.93 -6.92
CA LEU A 101 -3.56 -12.38 -5.97
C LEU A 101 -4.15 -13.50 -5.12
N LEU A 102 -4.17 -13.25 -3.81
CA LEU A 102 -4.77 -14.11 -2.80
C LEU A 102 -6.11 -13.53 -2.31
N SER A 103 -6.28 -12.20 -2.38
CA SER A 103 -7.57 -11.53 -2.19
C SER A 103 -8.46 -11.65 -3.43
N ASP A 104 -9.78 -11.72 -3.22
CA ASP A 104 -10.77 -11.67 -4.31
C ASP A 104 -10.85 -10.26 -4.90
N ALA A 105 -10.03 -10.02 -5.92
CA ALA A 105 -9.99 -8.78 -6.69
C ALA A 105 -10.81 -8.86 -7.98
N SER A 106 -11.66 -9.88 -8.14
CA SER A 106 -12.33 -10.20 -9.40
C SER A 106 -13.45 -9.24 -9.81
N GLY A 107 -13.71 -8.19 -9.03
CA GLY A 107 -14.73 -7.18 -9.31
C GLY A 107 -14.45 -6.38 -10.58
N GLU A 108 -15.53 -6.01 -11.27
CA GLU A 108 -15.52 -5.20 -12.50
C GLU A 108 -14.98 -3.76 -12.29
N ASP A 109 -14.78 -3.36 -11.02
CA ASP A 109 -14.34 -2.04 -10.57
C ASP A 109 -12.81 -1.81 -10.65
N GLY A 110 -12.08 -2.60 -11.46
CA GLY A 110 -10.70 -2.32 -11.81
C GLY A 110 -9.68 -2.44 -10.66
N GLY A 111 -9.90 -3.37 -9.71
CA GLY A 111 -8.96 -3.61 -8.60
C GLY A 111 -9.07 -2.61 -7.45
N THR A 112 -10.26 -2.02 -7.28
CA THR A 112 -10.59 -1.13 -6.16
C THR A 112 -10.86 -1.97 -4.91
N LEU A 113 -9.96 -1.95 -3.93
CA LEU A 113 -9.98 -2.85 -2.78
C LEU A 113 -9.62 -2.15 -1.48
N ARG A 114 -10.36 -2.41 -0.40
CA ARG A 114 -9.93 -2.01 0.95
C ARG A 114 -8.74 -2.83 1.45
N THR A 115 -8.61 -4.05 0.94
CA THR A 115 -7.54 -4.98 1.29
C THR A 115 -6.99 -5.65 0.05
N ILE A 116 -5.68 -5.66 -0.12
CA ILE A 116 -4.99 -6.40 -1.19
C ILE A 116 -4.09 -7.43 -0.53
N ASP A 117 -4.26 -8.69 -0.89
CA ASP A 117 -3.40 -9.79 -0.44
C ASP A 117 -2.81 -10.47 -1.68
N PHE A 118 -1.50 -10.55 -1.75
CA PHE A 118 -0.80 -11.08 -2.91
C PHE A 118 0.57 -11.67 -2.57
N ALA A 119 1.06 -12.54 -3.45
CA ALA A 119 2.39 -13.13 -3.39
C ALA A 119 3.15 -12.84 -4.69
N ALA A 120 4.41 -12.43 -4.58
CA ALA A 120 5.27 -12.12 -5.71
C ALA A 120 6.75 -12.02 -5.29
N ALA A 121 7.64 -12.01 -6.29
CA ALA A 121 9.04 -11.64 -6.08
C ALA A 121 9.17 -10.12 -5.81
N ILE A 122 10.23 -9.70 -5.11
CA ILE A 122 10.36 -8.31 -4.63
C ILE A 122 10.40 -7.27 -5.78
N GLY A 123 11.00 -7.60 -6.92
CA GLY A 123 10.95 -6.75 -8.12
C GLY A 123 9.53 -6.53 -8.64
N HIS A 124 8.71 -7.58 -8.68
CA HIS A 124 7.30 -7.51 -9.08
C HIS A 124 6.43 -6.80 -8.03
N ILE A 125 6.75 -6.95 -6.73
CA ILE A 125 6.11 -6.19 -5.65
C ILE A 125 6.33 -4.70 -5.87
N ASN A 126 7.57 -4.27 -6.11
CA ASN A 126 7.89 -2.86 -6.31
C ASN A 126 7.30 -2.31 -7.62
N ALA A 127 7.20 -3.13 -8.66
CA ALA A 127 6.48 -2.77 -9.88
C ALA A 127 4.99 -2.51 -9.61
N LEU A 128 4.32 -3.37 -8.82
CA LEU A 128 2.93 -3.18 -8.42
C LEU A 128 2.76 -1.91 -7.55
N LEU A 129 3.57 -1.77 -6.50
CA LEU A 129 3.49 -0.66 -5.55
C LEU A 129 3.79 0.69 -6.21
N SER A 130 4.65 0.72 -7.23
CA SER A 130 4.92 1.95 -8.01
C SER A 130 3.67 2.54 -8.66
N GLY A 131 2.65 1.72 -8.94
CA GLY A 131 1.38 2.16 -9.51
C GLY A 131 0.23 2.18 -8.50
N LEU A 132 0.48 1.91 -7.21
CA LEU A 132 -0.57 1.85 -6.21
C LEU A 132 -1.17 3.24 -5.96
N GLU A 133 -2.48 3.33 -6.04
CA GLU A 133 -3.23 4.55 -5.82
C GLU A 133 -4.19 4.37 -4.63
N TYR A 134 -4.31 5.38 -3.80
CA TYR A 134 -5.42 5.56 -2.88
C TYR A 134 -6.54 6.33 -3.57
N ALA A 135 -7.79 5.95 -3.31
CA ALA A 135 -8.96 6.73 -3.65
C ALA A 135 -9.98 6.73 -2.50
N CYS A 136 -10.67 7.84 -2.29
CA CYS A 136 -11.83 7.93 -1.42
C CYS A 136 -12.87 8.82 -2.11
N PHE A 137 -14.12 8.35 -2.22
CA PHE A 137 -15.18 8.98 -3.02
C PHE A 137 -16.31 9.58 -2.17
N ASP A 138 -16.28 9.35 -0.86
CA ASP A 138 -17.26 9.87 0.10
C ASP A 138 -16.57 10.03 1.47
N CYS A 139 -15.64 10.99 1.54
CA CYS A 139 -14.82 11.22 2.73
C CYS A 139 -15.44 12.25 3.69
N SER A 140 -16.75 12.53 3.61
CA SER A 140 -17.37 13.63 4.38
C SER A 140 -17.39 13.40 5.89
N ASP A 141 -17.33 12.14 6.34
CA ASP A 141 -17.49 11.74 7.75
C ASP A 141 -16.18 11.31 8.44
N VAL A 142 -15.03 11.41 7.77
CA VAL A 142 -13.75 11.11 8.41
C VAL A 142 -13.23 12.30 9.21
N ASP A 143 -12.57 12.02 10.34
CA ASP A 143 -11.82 13.01 11.14
C ASP A 143 -10.59 13.58 10.39
N GLY A 144 -10.62 13.59 9.05
CA GLY A 144 -9.57 14.05 8.17
C GLY A 144 -8.38 13.10 8.03
N VAL A 145 -8.46 11.85 8.51
CA VAL A 145 -7.32 10.91 8.43
C VAL A 145 -7.79 9.49 8.14
N ASP A 146 -7.18 8.85 7.14
CA ASP A 146 -7.19 7.40 6.91
C ASP A 146 -5.81 6.81 7.23
N GLU A 147 -5.72 5.49 7.29
CA GLU A 147 -4.46 4.78 7.52
C GLU A 147 -4.35 3.60 6.58
N LEU A 148 -3.20 3.51 5.90
CA LEU A 148 -2.75 2.33 5.20
C LEU A 148 -1.82 1.52 6.11
N THR A 149 -2.12 0.24 6.28
CA THR A 149 -1.20 -0.76 6.85
C THR A 149 -0.69 -1.67 5.73
N ILE A 150 0.62 -1.89 5.70
CA ILE A 150 1.29 -2.89 4.87
C ILE A 150 1.97 -3.92 5.76
N VAL A 151 1.81 -5.21 5.45
CA VAL A 151 2.55 -6.31 6.07
C VAL A 151 3.30 -7.03 4.95
N VAL A 152 4.59 -7.27 5.14
CA VAL A 152 5.44 -8.04 4.23
C VAL A 152 6.01 -9.22 5.00
N ASP A 153 5.67 -10.43 4.57
CA ASP A 153 6.16 -11.72 5.08
C ASP A 153 7.11 -12.31 4.04
N ASP A 154 8.34 -12.63 4.44
CA ASP A 154 9.38 -13.18 3.58
C ASP A 154 9.17 -14.65 3.20
N ASN A 155 8.10 -15.27 3.70
CA ASN A 155 7.75 -16.67 3.46
C ASN A 155 8.90 -17.65 3.79
N GLY A 156 9.80 -17.25 4.69
CA GLY A 156 10.97 -18.01 5.13
C GLY A 156 12.16 -17.94 4.19
N ASN A 157 12.20 -17.00 3.24
CA ASN A 157 13.35 -16.80 2.36
C ASN A 157 14.56 -16.19 3.08
N SER A 158 14.34 -15.41 4.15
CA SER A 158 15.40 -14.65 4.81
C SER A 158 15.47 -14.91 6.33
N GLY A 159 16.69 -14.88 6.88
CA GLY A 159 16.95 -15.10 8.32
C GLY A 159 16.67 -16.52 8.86
N THR A 160 16.88 -16.71 10.18
CA THR A 160 16.72 -18.01 10.84
C THR A 160 15.45 -18.08 11.67
N GLY A 161 14.69 -19.18 11.58
CA GLY A 161 13.52 -19.43 12.43
C GLY A 161 12.20 -19.61 11.68
N GLY A 162 12.23 -19.68 10.35
CA GLY A 162 11.04 -19.76 9.50
C GLY A 162 10.60 -18.37 9.02
N PRO A 163 9.37 -18.27 8.49
CA PRO A 163 8.84 -17.02 7.97
C PRO A 163 8.88 -15.88 8.98
N GLN A 164 9.22 -14.69 8.48
CA GLN A 164 9.34 -13.46 9.25
C GLN A 164 8.61 -12.34 8.51
N ALA A 165 7.95 -11.48 9.27
CA ALA A 165 7.16 -10.39 8.72
C ALA A 165 7.53 -9.04 9.34
N THR A 166 7.39 -7.98 8.54
CA THR A 166 7.41 -6.59 9.02
C THR A 166 6.10 -5.90 8.70
N THR A 167 5.76 -4.89 9.49
CA THR A 167 4.57 -4.06 9.30
C THR A 167 4.99 -2.61 9.12
N GLY A 168 4.51 -1.98 8.06
CA GLY A 168 4.58 -0.54 7.84
C GLY A 168 3.19 0.09 7.98
N VAL A 169 3.14 1.31 8.50
CA VAL A 169 1.90 2.08 8.62
C VAL A 169 2.10 3.50 8.11
N MET A 170 1.12 3.97 7.34
CA MET A 170 1.10 5.28 6.71
C MET A 170 -0.25 5.95 7.00
N GLN A 171 -0.21 7.17 7.54
CA GLN A 171 -1.43 7.98 7.68
C GLN A 171 -1.65 8.78 6.41
N ILE A 172 -2.91 8.88 6.00
CA ILE A 172 -3.37 9.57 4.79
C ILE A 172 -4.28 10.71 5.25
N GLN A 173 -3.78 11.94 5.20
CA GLN A 173 -4.62 13.10 5.53
C GLN A 173 -5.64 13.32 4.43
N LEU A 174 -6.92 13.34 4.80
CA LEU A 174 -8.07 13.69 3.99
C LEU A 174 -8.39 15.15 4.32
N GLY A 175 -7.91 16.08 3.48
CA GLY A 175 -8.02 17.54 3.65
C GLY A 175 -9.26 18.20 3.06
#